data_AF-A0A518B710-F1
#
_entry.id   AF-A0A518B710-F1
#
_cell.length_a   1.000
_cell.length_b   1.000
_cell.length_c   1.000
_cell.angle_alpha   90.00
_cell.angle_beta   90.00
_cell.angle_gamma   90.00
#
_symmetry.space_group_name_H-M   'P 1'
#
loop_
_entity.id
_entity.type
_entity.pdbx_description
1 polymer ?
#
loop_
_entity_poly.entity_id
_entity_poly.type
_entity_poly.pdbx_seq_one_letter_code
_entity_poly.pdbx_strand_id
1 'polypeptide(L)'
;MESAAWQKVFHSIRPEDIRDLMIILNGGIEVVVQEICHVEDELVMLRGRPGGQDAAGRLFLIPFTSINNIYVNREVKEIEIDLYSPSVPEEEKIRISKRIEELEREALEEAKNAEKEAANSKVDPDDIRRQLEELRKASGFKSDAKNDPPPMPQPLSSGDEEATKDDPKSKFSKFKLPERPKR
;
A
#
# COMPACT_ATOMS: atom_id res chain seq x y z
N MET A 1 23.26 20.69 -2.24
CA MET A 1 22.00 21.41 -2.50
C MET A 1 22.07 22.71 -1.73
N GLU A 2 21.63 23.84 -2.29
CA GLU A 2 21.67 25.14 -1.62
C GLU A 2 20.62 25.18 -0.50
N SER A 3 20.98 25.65 0.70
CA SER A 3 20.07 25.67 1.87
C SER A 3 18.73 26.35 1.59
N ALA A 4 18.74 27.40 0.76
CA ALA A 4 17.53 28.12 0.37
C ALA A 4 16.51 27.24 -0.39
N ALA A 5 16.98 26.24 -1.15
CA ALA A 5 16.10 25.30 -1.84
C ALA A 5 15.35 24.41 -0.85
N TRP A 6 16.02 23.93 0.19
CA TRP A 6 15.39 23.12 1.23
C TRP A 6 14.37 23.91 2.06
N GLN A 7 14.69 25.15 2.40
CA GLN A 7 13.72 26.04 3.05
C GLN A 7 12.45 26.18 2.23
N LYS A 8 12.57 26.44 0.92
CA LYS A 8 11.41 26.52 0.02
C LYS A 8 10.59 25.24 0.03
N VAL A 9 11.24 24.08 -0.01
CA VAL A 9 10.55 22.78 0.08
C VAL A 9 9.77 22.69 1.39
N PHE A 10 10.41 22.85 2.54
CA PHE A 10 9.73 22.73 3.84
C PHE A 10 8.62 23.75 4.06
N HIS A 11 8.77 25.00 3.58
CA HIS A 11 7.72 26.01 3.66
C HIS A 11 6.56 25.77 2.70
N SER A 12 6.79 25.02 1.62
CA SER A 12 5.75 24.69 0.66
C SER A 12 4.85 23.53 1.08
N ILE A 13 5.27 22.73 2.08
CA ILE A 13 4.51 21.57 2.51
C ILE A 13 3.37 22.01 3.41
N ARG A 14 2.16 21.55 3.08
CA ARG A 14 0.96 21.85 3.86
C ARG A 14 1.02 21.14 5.22
N PRO A 15 0.50 21.75 6.31
CA PRO A 15 0.51 21.15 7.64
C PRO A 15 -0.12 19.76 7.71
N GLU A 16 -1.13 19.50 6.88
CA GLU A 16 -1.87 18.24 6.85
C GLU A 16 -1.00 17.08 6.32
N ASP A 17 -0.08 17.37 5.40
CA ASP A 17 0.77 16.37 4.76
C ASP A 17 2.05 16.06 5.56
N ILE A 18 2.39 16.87 6.56
CA ILE A 18 3.64 16.73 7.33
C ILE A 18 3.79 15.32 7.93
N ARG A 19 2.68 14.73 8.38
CA ARG A 19 2.67 13.41 9.02
C ARG A 19 2.91 12.26 8.06
N ASP A 20 2.70 12.50 6.77
CA ASP A 20 2.95 11.53 5.72
C ASP A 20 4.39 11.63 5.20
N LEU A 21 5.17 12.62 5.62
CA LEU A 21 6.54 12.77 5.15
C LEU A 21 7.50 11.77 5.80
N MET A 22 8.40 11.24 4.99
CA MET A 22 9.59 10.55 5.44
C MET A 22 10.84 11.22 4.87
N ILE A 23 11.82 11.45 5.75
CA ILE A 23 13.11 12.03 5.40
C ILE A 23 14.16 10.93 5.49
N ILE A 24 14.95 10.77 4.43
CA ILE A 24 16.11 9.89 4.40
C ILE A 24 17.36 10.73 4.58
N LEU A 25 18.14 10.40 5.61
CA LEU A 25 19.43 11.03 5.88
C LEU A 25 20.57 10.30 5.17
N ASN A 26 21.69 10.98 5.05
CA ASN A 26 22.96 10.37 4.63
C ASN A 26 23.30 9.21 5.57
N GLY A 27 23.52 8.02 4.99
CA GLY A 27 23.71 6.77 5.74
C GLY A 27 22.46 5.90 5.86
N GLY A 28 21.34 6.30 5.25
CA GLY A 28 20.14 5.47 5.15
C GLY A 28 19.27 5.47 6.41
N ILE A 29 19.47 6.43 7.32
CA ILE A 29 18.57 6.61 8.45
C ILE A 29 17.29 7.25 7.95
N GLU A 30 16.18 6.57 8.16
CA GLU A 30 14.85 7.07 7.83
C GLU A 30 14.22 7.72 9.06
N VAL A 31 13.61 8.88 8.88
CA VAL A 31 12.88 9.58 9.93
C VAL A 31 11.46 9.84 9.43
N VAL A 32 10.49 9.23 10.11
CA VAL A 32 9.07 9.53 9.90
C VAL A 32 8.77 10.83 10.63
N VAL A 33 8.35 11.84 9.88
CA VAL A 33 8.08 13.18 10.41
C VAL A 33 6.72 13.18 11.10
N GLN A 34 6.67 13.78 12.27
CA GLN A 34 5.41 14.00 13.01
C GLN A 34 5.02 15.47 13.00
N GLU A 35 6.03 16.35 13.09
CA GLU A 35 5.84 17.79 13.14
C GLU A 35 7.14 18.49 12.72
N ILE A 36 7.05 19.54 11.91
CA ILE A 36 8.16 20.46 11.65
C ILE A 36 8.07 21.59 12.68
N CYS A 37 9.04 21.69 13.57
CA CYS A 37 9.04 22.69 14.64
C CYS A 37 9.60 24.02 14.15
N HIS A 38 10.72 23.99 13.45
CA HIS A 38 11.41 25.18 12.97
C HIS A 38 12.28 24.88 11.75
N VAL A 39 12.38 25.86 10.84
CA VAL A 39 13.25 25.80 9.66
C VAL A 39 14.23 26.95 9.78
N GLU A 40 15.52 26.62 9.94
CA GLU A 40 16.61 27.60 10.05
C GLU A 40 17.35 27.74 8.71
N ASP A 41 18.42 28.55 8.71
CA ASP A 41 19.27 28.80 7.54
C ASP A 41 20.08 27.58 7.10
N GLU A 42 20.46 26.68 8.02
CA GLU A 42 21.32 25.52 7.70
C GLU A 42 20.75 24.18 8.14
N LEU A 43 19.67 24.18 8.93
CA LEU A 43 19.07 22.98 9.48
C LEU A 43 17.55 23.08 9.60
N VAL A 44 16.91 21.92 9.75
CA VAL A 44 15.50 21.81 10.14
C VAL A 44 15.39 21.12 11.50
N MET A 45 14.53 21.66 12.35
CA MET A 45 14.15 21.07 13.62
C MET A 45 12.77 20.43 13.47
N LEU A 46 12.68 19.13 13.74
CA LEU A 46 11.43 18.39 13.60
C LEU A 46 11.26 17.37 14.72
N ARG A 47 10.02 17.05 15.05
CA ARG A 47 9.68 15.87 15.84
C ARG A 47 9.39 14.71 14.92
N GLY A 48 9.88 13.54 15.29
CA GLY A 48 9.66 12.34 14.51
C GLY A 48 10.00 11.07 15.26
N ARG A 49 10.08 9.99 14.51
CA ARG A 49 10.62 8.70 14.95
C ARG A 49 11.54 8.11 13.89
N PRO A 50 12.62 7.40 14.29
CA PRO A 50 13.39 6.61 13.33
C PRO A 50 12.51 5.52 12.71
N GLY A 51 12.71 5.24 11.42
CA GLY A 51 12.06 4.13 10.73
C GLY A 51 12.26 2.80 11.45
N GLY A 52 11.20 2.00 11.54
CA GLY A 52 11.22 0.70 12.22
C GLY A 52 11.24 0.76 13.75
N GLN A 53 11.12 1.94 14.36
CA GLN A 53 11.00 2.08 15.82
C GLN A 53 9.65 2.70 16.23
N ASP A 54 9.12 2.26 17.36
CA ASP A 54 7.90 2.82 17.95
C ASP A 54 8.14 4.06 18.82
N ALA A 55 9.41 4.46 18.99
CA ALA A 55 9.79 5.59 19.82
C ALA A 55 9.45 6.94 19.13
N ALA A 56 8.26 7.46 19.43
CA ALA A 56 7.73 8.73 18.93
C ALA A 56 8.27 9.98 19.66
N GLY A 57 8.10 11.15 19.02
CA GLY A 57 8.24 12.47 19.65
C GLY A 57 9.68 12.92 19.91
N ARG A 58 10.68 12.23 19.37
CA ARG A 58 12.10 12.65 19.48
C ARG A 58 12.31 13.91 18.65
N LEU A 59 13.04 14.88 19.21
CA LEU A 59 13.46 16.07 18.49
C LEU A 59 14.72 15.75 17.68
N PHE A 60 14.67 16.02 16.38
CA PHE A 60 15.79 15.89 15.45
C PHE A 60 16.22 17.29 15.01
N LEU A 61 17.53 17.54 15.03
CA LEU A 61 18.15 18.70 14.43
C LEU A 61 18.93 18.18 13.22
N ILE A 62 18.41 18.43 12.02
CA ILE A 62 18.92 17.82 10.79
C ILE A 62 19.51 18.93 9.92
N PRO A 63 20.83 19.00 9.76
CA PRO A 63 21.45 19.87 8.79
C PRO A 63 20.97 19.53 7.37
N PHE A 64 20.73 20.54 6.54
CA PHE A 64 20.29 20.33 5.16
C PHE A 64 21.28 19.52 4.32
N THR A 65 22.57 19.57 4.67
CA THR A 65 23.63 18.75 4.04
C THR A 65 23.51 17.27 4.35
N SER A 66 22.79 16.91 5.41
CA SER A 66 22.55 15.52 5.84
C SER A 66 21.30 14.92 5.21
N ILE A 67 20.46 15.71 4.56
CA ILE A 67 19.24 15.23 3.90
C ILE A 67 19.60 14.71 2.51
N ASN A 68 19.27 13.45 2.25
CA ASN A 68 19.41 12.84 0.93
C ASN A 68 18.16 13.11 0.08
N ASN A 69 16.99 12.69 0.58
CA ASN A 69 15.71 12.89 -0.08
C ASN A 69 14.55 12.90 0.92
N ILE A 70 13.42 13.43 0.47
CA ILE A 70 12.14 13.45 1.18
C ILE A 70 11.12 12.76 0.27
N TYR A 71 10.23 11.97 0.83
CA TYR A 71 9.12 11.37 0.10
C TYR A 71 7.87 11.27 0.96
N VAL A 72 6.74 11.08 0.31
CA VAL A 72 5.43 10.89 0.94
C VAL A 72 5.22 9.40 1.16
N ASN A 73 5.03 8.98 2.40
CA ASN A 73 4.84 7.60 2.84
C ASN A 73 3.37 7.15 2.72
N ARG A 74 2.75 7.49 1.60
CA ARG A 74 1.43 7.00 1.16
C ARG A 74 1.36 7.06 -0.37
N GLU A 75 0.32 6.44 -0.91
CA GLU A 75 -0.02 6.64 -2.32
C GLU A 75 -0.45 8.10 -2.55
N VAL A 76 0.10 8.71 -3.60
CA VAL A 76 -0.18 10.08 -4.02
C VAL A 76 -0.82 10.03 -5.39
N LYS A 77 -2.04 10.56 -5.50
CA LYS A 77 -2.77 10.66 -6.77
C LYS A 77 -2.09 11.70 -7.67
N GLU A 78 -2.25 11.59 -8.98
CA GLU A 78 -1.64 12.53 -9.93
C GLU A 78 -2.05 13.99 -9.66
N ILE A 79 -3.31 14.22 -9.31
CA ILE A 79 -3.84 15.54 -8.94
C ILE A 79 -3.19 16.14 -7.68
N GLU A 80 -2.61 15.31 -6.81
CA GLU A 80 -1.97 15.75 -5.56
C GLU A 80 -0.51 16.17 -5.76
N ILE A 81 0.12 15.83 -6.89
CA ILE A 81 1.57 16.07 -7.12
C ILE A 81 1.90 17.56 -6.96
N ASP A 82 1.06 18.43 -7.50
CA ASP A 82 1.25 19.88 -7.47
C ASP A 82 1.17 20.46 -6.05
N LEU A 83 0.54 19.77 -5.10
CA LEU A 83 0.49 20.18 -3.69
C LEU A 83 1.87 20.15 -3.02
N TYR A 84 2.75 19.26 -3.49
CA TYR A 84 4.11 19.11 -2.97
C TYR A 84 5.14 19.94 -3.73
N SER A 85 4.74 20.63 -4.81
CA SER A 85 5.65 21.45 -5.60
C SER A 85 5.93 22.78 -4.89
N PRO A 86 7.21 23.17 -4.71
CA PRO A 86 7.57 24.48 -4.16
C PRO A 86 7.35 25.63 -5.15
N SER A 87 7.09 25.31 -6.42
CA SER A 87 6.84 26.30 -7.47
C SER A 87 5.36 26.68 -7.59
N VAL A 88 4.47 25.89 -6.98
CA VAL A 88 3.02 26.13 -7.02
C VAL A 88 2.65 27.09 -5.89
N PRO A 89 1.99 28.22 -6.17
CA PRO A 89 1.59 29.18 -5.15
C PRO A 89 0.49 28.61 -4.25
N GLU A 90 0.42 29.12 -3.01
CA GLU A 90 -0.50 28.63 -1.98
C GLU A 90 -1.97 28.71 -2.43
N GLU A 91 -2.36 29.74 -3.18
CA GLU A 91 -3.74 29.85 -3.67
C GLU A 91 -4.12 28.69 -4.60
N GLU A 92 -3.18 28.24 -5.43
CA GLU A 92 -3.41 27.09 -6.31
C GLU A 92 -3.49 25.80 -5.52
N LYS A 93 -2.64 25.63 -4.51
CA LYS A 93 -2.72 24.48 -3.60
C LYS A 93 -4.07 24.40 -2.90
N ILE A 94 -4.61 25.53 -2.46
CA ILE A 94 -5.95 25.60 -1.85
C ILE A 94 -7.02 25.19 -2.86
N ARG A 95 -6.92 25.62 -4.14
CA ARG A 95 -7.87 25.20 -5.19
C ARG A 95 -7.82 23.71 -5.44
N ILE A 96 -6.63 23.15 -5.60
CA ILE A 96 -6.42 21.71 -5.82
C ILE A 96 -6.96 20.91 -4.63
N SER A 97 -6.66 21.34 -3.40
CA SER A 97 -7.15 20.70 -2.17
C SER A 97 -8.67 20.60 -2.14
N LYS A 98 -9.37 21.70 -2.44
CA LYS A 98 -10.84 21.73 -2.51
C LYS A 98 -11.39 20.81 -3.60
N ARG A 99 -10.71 20.76 -4.75
CA ARG A 99 -11.13 19.89 -5.85
C ARG A 99 -11.00 18.42 -5.47
N ILE A 100 -9.95 18.06 -4.72
CA ILE A 100 -9.76 16.70 -4.21
C ILE A 100 -10.87 16.35 -3.22
N GLU A 101 -11.16 17.21 -2.25
CA GLU A 101 -12.24 17.00 -1.28
C GLU A 101 -13.60 16.80 -1.96
N GLU A 102 -13.89 17.58 -3.01
CA GLU A 102 -15.12 17.45 -3.79
C GLU A 102 -15.19 16.11 -4.52
N LEU A 103 -14.11 15.71 -5.21
CA LEU A 103 -14.02 14.44 -5.92
C LEU A 103 -14.13 13.24 -4.97
N GLU A 104 -13.54 13.31 -3.78
CA GLU A 104 -13.65 12.26 -2.77
C GLU A 104 -15.06 12.13 -2.21
N ARG A 105 -15.76 13.25 -2.03
CA ARG A 105 -17.17 13.24 -1.65
C ARG A 105 -18.05 12.63 -2.73
N GLU A 106 -17.86 13.03 -3.98
CA GLU A 106 -18.59 12.48 -5.13
C GLU A 106 -18.39 10.96 -5.25
N ALA A 107 -17.14 10.50 -5.17
CA ALA A 107 -16.80 9.08 -5.23
C ALA A 107 -17.44 8.28 -4.07
N LEU A 108 -17.49 8.86 -2.86
CA LEU A 108 -18.13 8.21 -1.72
C LEU A 108 -19.66 8.12 -1.88
N GLU A 109 -20.31 9.15 -2.43
CA GLU A 109 -21.74 9.13 -2.71
C GLU A 109 -22.09 8.14 -3.83
N GLU A 110 -21.29 8.09 -4.88
CA GLU A 110 -21.43 7.13 -5.96
C GLU A 110 -21.28 5.68 -5.44
N ALA A 111 -20.25 5.41 -4.62
CA ALA A 111 -20.06 4.09 -4.02
C ALA A 111 -21.25 3.66 -3.15
N LYS A 112 -21.79 4.59 -2.34
CA LYS A 112 -22.98 4.33 -1.51
C LYS A 112 -24.22 4.07 -2.36
N ASN A 113 -24.38 4.77 -3.48
CA ASN A 113 -25.51 4.55 -4.37
C ASN A 113 -25.39 3.22 -5.10
N ALA A 114 -24.21 2.88 -5.61
CA ALA A 114 -23.93 1.58 -6.22
C ALA A 114 -24.17 0.41 -5.23
N GLU A 115 -23.81 0.57 -3.95
CA GLU A 115 -24.11 -0.43 -2.91
C GLU A 115 -25.62 -0.61 -2.70
N LYS A 116 -26.38 0.48 -2.65
CA LYS A 116 -27.86 0.42 -2.52
C LYS A 116 -28.51 -0.22 -3.75
N GLU A 117 -28.01 0.09 -4.95
CA GLU A 117 -28.47 -0.51 -6.20
C GLU A 117 -28.16 -2.00 -6.26
N ALA A 118 -26.96 -2.42 -5.82
CA ALA A 118 -26.59 -3.83 -5.70
C ALA A 118 -27.46 -4.57 -4.66
N ALA A 119 -27.75 -3.94 -3.51
CA ALA A 119 -28.63 -4.51 -2.49
C ALA A 119 -30.10 -4.62 -2.95
N ASN A 120 -30.58 -3.67 -3.76
CA ASN A 120 -31.91 -3.72 -4.36
C ASN A 120 -31.99 -4.72 -5.53
N SER A 121 -30.87 -4.99 -6.21
CA SER A 121 -30.78 -5.95 -7.32
C SER A 121 -30.58 -7.39 -6.85
N LYS A 122 -31.14 -7.79 -5.70
CA LYS A 122 -31.27 -9.21 -5.33
C LYS A 122 -32.19 -9.89 -6.35
N VAL A 123 -31.60 -10.37 -7.43
CA VAL A 123 -32.21 -11.38 -8.28
C VAL A 123 -32.44 -12.59 -7.40
N ASP A 124 -33.71 -12.99 -7.26
CA ASP A 124 -34.09 -14.12 -6.44
C ASP A 124 -33.36 -15.37 -6.96
N PRO A 125 -32.52 -16.05 -6.14
CA PRO A 125 -31.83 -17.26 -6.57
C PRO A 125 -32.79 -18.35 -7.07
N ASP A 126 -34.06 -18.32 -6.65
CA ASP A 126 -35.08 -19.25 -7.14
C ASP A 126 -35.62 -18.86 -8.53
N ASP A 127 -35.66 -17.57 -8.88
CA ASP A 127 -35.97 -17.13 -10.25
C ASP A 127 -34.85 -17.51 -11.24
N ILE A 128 -33.58 -17.43 -10.82
CA ILE A 128 -32.44 -17.88 -11.63
C ILE A 128 -32.53 -19.39 -11.88
N ARG A 129 -32.85 -20.18 -10.85
CA ARG A 129 -33.05 -21.64 -10.99
C ARG A 129 -34.18 -21.97 -11.94
N ARG A 130 -35.30 -21.26 -11.82
CA ARG A 130 -36.47 -21.46 -12.67
C ARG A 130 -36.18 -21.13 -14.14
N GLN A 131 -35.46 -20.03 -14.42
CA GLN A 131 -35.01 -19.71 -15.77
C GLN A 131 -34.05 -20.75 -16.34
N LEU A 132 -33.13 -21.29 -15.52
CA LEU A 132 -32.21 -22.35 -15.94
C LEU A 132 -32.97 -23.64 -16.29
N GLU A 133 -33.99 -23.99 -15.52
CA GLU A 133 -34.81 -25.18 -15.76
C GLU A 133 -35.69 -25.03 -17.01
N GLU A 134 -36.25 -23.84 -17.24
CA GLU A 134 -36.99 -23.52 -18.46
C GLU A 134 -36.10 -23.58 -19.71
N LEU A 135 -34.87 -23.07 -19.65
CA LEU A 135 -33.89 -23.20 -20.74
C LEU A 135 -33.46 -24.65 -20.97
N ARG A 136 -33.27 -25.44 -19.91
CA ARG A 136 -32.98 -26.89 -20.01
C ARG A 136 -34.12 -27.65 -20.67
N LYS A 137 -35.37 -27.25 -20.40
CA LYS A 137 -36.57 -27.83 -21.00
C LYS A 137 -36.74 -27.40 -22.46
N ALA A 138 -36.45 -26.14 -22.79
CA ALA A 138 -36.51 -25.59 -24.14
C ALA A 138 -35.40 -26.09 -25.08
N SER A 139 -34.22 -26.38 -24.54
CA SER A 139 -33.07 -26.96 -25.28
C SER A 139 -33.19 -28.46 -25.57
N GLY A 140 -34.23 -29.14 -25.05
CA GLY A 140 -34.49 -30.54 -25.36
C GLY A 140 -33.38 -31.52 -24.97
N PHE A 141 -32.46 -31.12 -24.07
CA PHE A 141 -31.34 -31.95 -23.67
C PHE A 141 -31.83 -33.02 -22.69
N LYS A 142 -32.26 -34.18 -23.23
CA LYS A 142 -32.38 -35.41 -22.46
C LYS A 142 -30.98 -35.77 -21.98
N SER A 143 -30.72 -35.64 -20.68
CA SER A 143 -29.60 -36.35 -20.06
C SER A 143 -29.95 -37.82 -20.08
N ASP A 144 -29.57 -38.52 -21.16
CA ASP A 144 -29.55 -39.97 -21.17
C ASP A 144 -28.61 -40.43 -20.05
N ALA A 145 -29.16 -41.18 -19.10
CA ALA A 145 -28.44 -41.78 -17.97
C ALA A 145 -27.52 -42.94 -18.42
N LYS A 146 -26.74 -42.75 -19.49
CA LYS A 146 -25.80 -43.73 -20.05
C LYS A 146 -24.52 -43.10 -20.63
N ASN A 147 -24.06 -41.97 -20.11
CA ASN A 147 -22.69 -41.53 -20.34
C ASN A 147 -22.10 -41.07 -19.00
N ASP A 148 -21.44 -42.01 -18.33
CA ASP A 148 -20.45 -41.64 -17.32
C ASP A 148 -19.45 -40.67 -17.96
N PRO A 149 -19.06 -39.57 -17.29
CA PRO A 149 -17.94 -38.78 -17.76
C PRO A 149 -16.71 -39.68 -17.88
N PRO A 150 -15.89 -39.55 -18.93
CA PRO A 150 -14.65 -40.32 -19.01
C PRO A 150 -13.85 -40.06 -17.72
N PRO A 151 -13.27 -41.11 -17.11
CA PRO A 151 -12.48 -40.92 -15.90
C PRO A 151 -11.39 -39.90 -16.17
N MET A 152 -11.26 -38.92 -15.28
CA MET A 152 -10.16 -37.95 -15.34
C MET A 152 -8.83 -38.70 -15.47
N PRO A 153 -7.88 -38.22 -16.29
CA PRO A 153 -6.56 -38.82 -16.37
C PRO A 153 -5.95 -38.82 -14.97
N GLN A 154 -5.61 -40.03 -14.49
CA GLN A 154 -4.91 -40.23 -13.23
C GLN A 154 -3.54 -39.53 -13.31
N PRO A 155 -3.10 -38.80 -12.27
CA PRO A 155 -1.72 -38.34 -12.21
C PRO A 155 -0.78 -39.55 -12.20
N LEU A 156 0.26 -39.47 -13.03
CA LEU A 156 1.33 -40.47 -13.13
C LEU A 156 1.81 -40.89 -11.74
N SER A 157 1.78 -42.20 -11.48
CA SER A 157 2.43 -42.79 -10.30
C SER A 157 3.94 -42.55 -10.39
N SER A 158 4.45 -41.58 -9.64
CA SER A 158 5.82 -41.66 -9.12
C SER A 158 5.82 -42.70 -8.00
N GLY A 159 6.65 -43.73 -8.16
CA GLY A 159 6.77 -44.85 -7.24
C GLY A 159 7.20 -44.44 -5.83
N ASP A 160 6.79 -45.31 -4.91
CA ASP A 160 7.40 -45.70 -3.64
C ASP A 160 8.42 -44.74 -2.99
N GLU A 161 8.07 -44.22 -1.81
CA GLU A 161 8.94 -44.29 -0.62
C GLU A 161 8.16 -43.91 0.66
N GLU A 162 7.70 -44.95 1.35
CA GLU A 162 7.72 -45.18 2.80
C GLU A 162 7.82 -43.96 3.74
N ALA A 163 6.68 -43.53 4.29
CA ALA A 163 6.61 -42.60 5.41
C ALA A 163 6.95 -43.32 6.73
N THR A 164 8.19 -43.18 7.19
CA THR A 164 8.54 -43.35 8.61
C THR A 164 8.23 -42.06 9.36
N LYS A 165 7.43 -42.20 10.43
CA LYS A 165 7.20 -41.17 11.45
C LYS A 165 8.54 -40.78 12.07
N ASP A 166 8.85 -39.49 12.15
CA ASP A 166 9.68 -38.93 13.24
C ASP A 166 9.62 -37.39 13.31
N ASP A 167 9.70 -36.90 14.55
CA ASP A 167 9.47 -35.56 15.08
C ASP A 167 10.19 -34.37 14.39
N PRO A 168 9.60 -33.15 14.36
CA PRO A 168 10.34 -31.93 14.07
C PRO A 168 10.91 -31.32 15.36
N LYS A 169 11.84 -32.02 16.00
CA LYS A 169 12.83 -31.41 16.89
C LYS A 169 14.21 -31.91 16.49
N SER A 170 15.13 -30.98 16.26
CA SER A 170 16.53 -31.18 15.85
C SER A 170 16.76 -31.24 14.34
N LYS A 171 17.19 -30.09 13.76
CA LYS A 171 18.31 -29.97 12.81
C LYS A 171 18.36 -28.55 12.22
N PHE A 172 18.75 -27.58 13.05
CA PHE A 172 19.47 -26.40 12.57
C PHE A 172 20.74 -26.28 13.38
N SER A 173 21.75 -27.04 12.98
CA SER A 173 23.12 -26.85 13.41
C SER A 173 24.02 -27.00 12.19
N LYS A 174 24.94 -26.04 12.06
CA LYS A 174 26.03 -25.91 11.08
C LYS A 174 25.70 -25.15 9.79
N PHE A 175 25.47 -23.84 9.93
CA PHE A 175 26.07 -22.89 8.99
C PHE A 175 27.23 -22.20 9.71
N LYS A 176 28.45 -22.55 9.32
CA LYS A 176 29.70 -21.99 9.83
C LYS A 176 30.08 -20.82 8.93
N LEU A 177 29.95 -19.59 9.43
CA LEU A 177 30.42 -18.38 8.75
C LEU A 177 31.97 -18.39 8.69
N PRO A 178 32.59 -18.07 7.55
CA PRO A 178 34.05 -17.91 7.48
C PRO A 178 34.48 -16.61 8.17
N GLU A 179 35.52 -16.70 8.99
CA GLU A 179 36.13 -15.58 9.72
C GLU A 179 36.73 -14.55 8.76
N ARG A 180 36.45 -13.27 9.01
CA ARG A 180 37.12 -12.16 8.32
C ARG A 180 38.58 -12.05 8.80
N PRO A 181 39.56 -11.90 7.91
CA PRO A 181 40.93 -11.62 8.30
C PRO A 181 41.04 -10.20 8.87
N LYS A 182 41.64 -10.09 10.06
CA LYS A 182 42.02 -8.82 10.67
C LYS A 182 43.18 -8.19 9.90
N ARG A 183 42.98 -7.00 9.33
CA ARG A 183 44.00 -5.95 9.22
C ARG A 183 43.32 -4.59 9.27
#